data_AF-A0A7S2JC75-F1
#
_entry.id   AF-A0A7S2JC75-F1
#
_cell.length_a   1.000
_cell.length_b   1.000
_cell.length_c   1.000
_cell.angle_alpha   90.00
_cell.angle_beta   90.00
_cell.angle_gamma   90.00
#
_symmetry.space_group_name_H-M   'P 1'
#
loop_
_entity.id
_entity.type
_entity.pdbx_description
1 polymer ?
#
loop_
_entity_poly.entity_id
_entity_poly.type
_entity_poly.pdbx_seq_one_letter_code
_entity_poly.pdbx_strand_id
1 'polypeptide(L)'
;GKVLNDLHLYDLDAQHWTKLEPGGALPLPRQAHSAVRHGRDVVIAGGCDSGDTQPRCFHDVWALNVIDLQWTQKSSGDATWNAREGHTATFVRGRMFAIGGCQLGTRCYGDVAVLDSSEPCPAACGGHGDCVNAEFCRC
;
A
#
# COMPACT_ATOMS: atom_id res chain seq x y z
N GLY A 1 -1.38 22.63 5.50
CA GLY A 1 -2.32 21.77 6.28
C GLY A 1 -1.54 20.61 6.85
N LYS A 2 -1.96 20.03 7.98
CA LYS A 2 -1.24 18.91 8.61
C LYS A 2 -1.69 17.58 8.00
N VAL A 3 -0.75 16.73 7.60
CA VAL A 3 -1.05 15.34 7.19
C VAL A 3 -1.43 14.48 8.40
N LEU A 4 -2.29 13.49 8.19
CA LEU A 4 -2.81 12.61 9.23
C LEU A 4 -2.47 11.14 8.91
N ASN A 5 -2.64 10.29 9.92
CA ASN A 5 -2.59 8.84 9.83
C ASN A 5 -3.82 8.21 10.52
N ASP A 6 -4.93 8.94 10.57
CA ASP A 6 -6.18 8.43 11.10
C ASP A 6 -6.82 7.42 10.14
N LEU A 7 -7.56 6.49 10.73
CA LEU A 7 -8.31 5.48 10.00
C LEU A 7 -9.79 5.64 10.33
N HIS A 8 -10.62 5.67 9.30
CA HIS A 8 -12.06 5.75 9.46
C HIS A 8 -12.73 4.62 8.69
N LEU A 9 -13.78 4.07 9.29
CA LEU A 9 -14.68 3.12 8.66
C LEU A 9 -16.00 3.83 8.39
N TYR A 10 -16.50 3.69 7.16
CA TYR A 10 -17.87 4.05 6.85
C TYR A 10 -18.71 2.78 6.74
N ASP A 11 -19.68 2.64 7.63
CA ASP A 11 -20.67 1.58 7.57
C ASP A 11 -21.78 1.99 6.59
N LEU A 12 -21.98 1.21 5.52
CA LEU A 12 -22.98 1.48 4.49
C LEU A 12 -24.41 1.19 4.97
N ASP A 13 -24.59 0.22 5.85
CA ASP A 13 -25.90 -0.19 6.35
C ASP A 13 -26.39 0.79 7.41
N ALA A 14 -25.51 1.15 8.34
CA ALA A 14 -25.81 2.09 9.41
C ALA A 14 -25.53 3.56 9.03
N GLN A 15 -24.96 3.81 7.84
CA GLN A 15 -24.68 5.14 7.27
C GLN A 15 -23.88 6.07 8.19
N HIS A 16 -22.93 5.53 8.95
CA HIS A 16 -22.17 6.30 9.93
C HIS A 16 -20.67 6.10 9.79
N TRP A 17 -19.93 7.14 10.16
CA TRP A 17 -18.48 7.10 10.24
C TRP A 17 -18.04 6.74 11.66
N THR A 18 -17.08 5.84 11.74
CA THR A 18 -16.40 5.47 12.99
C THR A 18 -14.91 5.69 12.82
N LYS A 19 -14.32 6.49 13.71
CA LYS A 19 -12.87 6.56 13.81
C LYS A 19 -12.37 5.27 14.44
N LEU A 20 -11.47 4.58 13.74
CA LEU A 20 -10.83 3.36 14.22
C LEU A 20 -9.48 3.70 14.85
N GLU A 21 -9.09 2.92 15.86
CA GLU A 21 -7.79 2.99 16.50
C GLU A 21 -7.07 1.64 16.27
N PRO A 22 -6.41 1.45 15.11
CA PRO A 22 -5.75 0.20 14.77
C PRO A 22 -4.50 -0.02 15.63
N GLY A 23 -4.19 -1.29 15.90
CA GLY A 23 -2.99 -1.69 16.62
C GLY A 23 -1.77 -1.87 15.71
N GLY A 24 -0.67 -2.34 16.31
CA GLY A 24 0.59 -2.60 15.62
C GLY A 24 1.45 -1.36 15.42
N ALA A 25 2.44 -1.47 14.53
CA ALA A 25 3.24 -0.31 14.14
C ALA A 25 2.44 0.53 13.13
N LEU A 26 2.29 1.83 13.40
CA LEU A 26 1.49 2.71 12.57
C LEU A 26 2.35 3.36 11.47
N PRO A 27 1.84 3.48 10.22
CA PRO A 27 2.48 4.31 9.23
C PRO A 27 2.53 5.76 9.70
N LEU A 28 3.63 6.45 9.36
CA LEU A 28 3.71 7.88 9.55
C LEU A 28 2.63 8.62 8.75
N PRO A 29 2.12 9.77 9.26
CA PRO A 29 1.19 10.62 8.53
C PRO A 29 1.65 10.94 7.11
N ARG A 30 0.71 10.84 6.16
CA ARG A 30 1.02 10.96 4.72
C ARG A 30 -0.22 11.32 3.90
N GLN A 31 0.00 11.98 2.77
CA GLN A 31 -1.02 12.24 1.75
C GLN A 31 -0.64 11.58 0.42
N ALA A 32 -1.62 11.47 -0.47
CA ALA A 32 -1.44 11.01 -1.85
C ALA A 32 -0.65 9.70 -1.98
N HIS A 33 -0.78 8.82 -0.99
CA HIS A 33 -0.37 7.43 -1.06
C HIS A 33 -1.38 6.66 -1.91
N SER A 34 -0.97 5.53 -2.47
CA SER A 34 -1.91 4.58 -3.05
C SER A 34 -2.44 3.65 -1.96
N ALA A 35 -3.70 3.22 -2.11
CA ALA A 35 -4.34 2.24 -1.21
C ALA A 35 -5.05 1.19 -2.06
N VAL A 36 -4.70 -0.07 -1.89
CA VAL A 36 -5.21 -1.18 -2.68
C VAL A 36 -5.53 -2.37 -1.78
N ARG A 37 -6.62 -3.08 -2.09
CA ARG A 37 -7.01 -4.27 -1.35
C ARG A 37 -6.26 -5.49 -1.86
N HIS A 38 -5.77 -6.32 -0.94
CA HIS A 38 -5.22 -7.64 -1.21
C HIS A 38 -5.74 -8.64 -0.18
N GLY A 39 -6.61 -9.57 -0.58
CA GLY A 39 -7.22 -10.53 0.35
C GLY A 39 -8.02 -9.83 1.46
N ARG A 40 -7.51 -9.94 2.70
CA ARG A 40 -8.05 -9.31 3.92
C ARG A 40 -7.28 -8.06 4.34
N ASP A 41 -6.29 -7.67 3.56
CA ASP A 41 -5.45 -6.52 3.85
C ASP A 41 -5.82 -5.33 2.97
N VAL A 42 -5.76 -4.14 3.54
CA VAL A 42 -5.63 -2.88 2.80
C VAL A 42 -4.16 -2.51 2.82
N VAL A 43 -3.53 -2.51 1.65
CA VAL A 43 -2.12 -2.19 1.48
C VAL A 43 -1.99 -0.74 1.03
N ILE A 44 -1.19 0.02 1.75
CA ILE A 44 -0.81 1.38 1.36
C ILE A 44 0.65 1.43 0.93
N ALA A 45 0.96 2.24 -0.06
CA ALA A 45 2.32 2.42 -0.56
C ALA A 45 2.65 3.88 -0.85
N GLY A 46 3.86 4.27 -0.45
CA GLY A 46 4.41 5.61 -0.66
C GLY A 46 3.56 6.72 -0.04
N GLY A 47 3.37 7.81 -0.79
CA GLY A 47 2.82 9.07 -0.30
C GLY A 47 3.91 9.98 0.26
N CYS A 48 3.52 11.19 0.65
CA CYS A 48 4.45 12.16 1.24
C CYS A 48 3.83 12.87 2.44
N ASP A 49 4.68 13.32 3.36
CA ASP A 49 4.40 14.42 4.26
C ASP A 49 4.86 15.71 3.57
N SER A 50 3.92 16.58 3.21
CA SER A 50 4.21 17.88 2.60
C SER A 50 4.25 19.01 3.64
N GLY A 51 4.48 18.69 4.91
CA GLY A 51 4.55 19.65 6.00
C GLY A 51 5.68 20.66 5.82
N ASP A 52 5.50 21.84 6.42
CA ASP A 52 6.35 23.01 6.17
C ASP A 52 7.79 22.86 6.70
N THR A 53 8.04 21.95 7.66
CA THR A 53 9.33 21.84 8.34
C THR A 53 10.24 20.75 7.79
N GLN A 54 9.69 19.58 7.42
CA GLN A 54 10.46 18.46 6.87
C GLN A 54 9.64 17.69 5.83
N PRO A 55 9.49 18.25 4.62
CA PRO A 55 8.82 17.54 3.54
C PRO A 55 9.56 16.24 3.22
N ARG A 56 8.83 15.13 3.18
CA ARG A 56 9.40 13.81 2.92
C ARG A 56 8.42 12.93 2.17
N CYS A 57 8.91 12.25 1.14
CA CYS A 57 8.18 11.17 0.51
C CYS A 57 8.63 9.81 1.05
N PHE A 58 7.71 8.86 1.02
CA PHE A 58 7.93 7.50 1.46
C PHE A 58 7.98 6.55 0.25
N HIS A 59 8.73 5.46 0.41
CA HIS A 59 8.76 4.30 -0.49
C HIS A 59 8.41 3.02 0.29
N ASP A 60 7.93 3.17 1.53
CA ASP A 60 7.53 2.04 2.36
C ASP A 60 6.16 1.51 1.93
N VAL A 61 5.89 0.27 2.36
CA VAL A 61 4.62 -0.41 2.16
C VAL A 61 4.12 -0.93 3.48
N TRP A 62 2.84 -0.69 3.73
CA TRP A 62 2.14 -1.10 4.95
C TRP A 62 0.88 -1.88 4.59
N ALA A 63 0.54 -2.85 5.41
CA ALA A 63 -0.70 -3.62 5.30
C ALA A 63 -1.51 -3.49 6.59
N LEU A 64 -2.79 -3.15 6.46
CA LEU A 64 -3.78 -3.20 7.51
C LEU A 64 -4.63 -4.45 7.30
N ASN A 65 -4.56 -5.41 8.21
CA ASN A 65 -5.51 -6.51 8.23
C ASN A 65 -6.85 -6.00 8.79
N VAL A 66 -7.91 -6.08 7.98
CA VAL A 66 -9.21 -5.50 8.34
C VAL A 66 -10.03 -6.34 9.33
N ILE A 67 -9.57 -7.54 9.65
CA ILE A 67 -10.24 -8.44 10.60
C ILE A 67 -9.75 -8.19 12.03
N ASP A 68 -8.44 -8.05 12.22
CA ASP A 68 -7.82 -7.82 13.53
C ASP A 68 -7.43 -6.35 13.78
N LEU A 69 -7.60 -5.50 12.76
CA LEU A 69 -7.24 -4.08 12.77
C LEU A 69 -5.79 -3.83 13.18
N GLN A 70 -4.86 -4.64 12.67
CA GLN A 70 -3.43 -4.47 12.93
C GLN A 70 -2.68 -3.98 11.69
N TRP A 71 -1.87 -2.94 11.86
CA TRP A 71 -0.90 -2.51 10.86
C TRP A 71 0.41 -3.28 10.97
N THR A 72 0.95 -3.66 9.80
CA THR A 72 2.27 -4.28 9.67
C THR A 72 3.05 -3.61 8.54
N GLN A 73 4.30 -3.24 8.79
CA GLN A 73 5.20 -2.78 7.74
C GLN A 73 5.66 -3.99 6.91
N LYS A 74 5.41 -3.95 5.60
CA LYS A 74 5.75 -5.04 4.66
C LYS A 74 7.10 -4.83 3.96
N SER A 75 7.48 -3.58 3.71
CA SER A 75 8.76 -3.26 3.09
C SER A 75 9.89 -3.35 4.12
N SER A 76 10.93 -4.14 3.84
CA SER A 76 12.25 -3.91 4.45
C SER A 76 12.89 -2.67 3.82
N GLY A 77 13.93 -2.11 4.46
CA GLY A 77 14.63 -0.89 4.01
C GLY A 77 15.27 -0.95 2.60
N ASP A 78 15.11 -2.06 1.89
CA ASP A 78 15.64 -2.34 0.55
C ASP A 78 14.59 -2.17 -0.56
N ALA A 79 13.49 -1.44 -0.29
CA ALA A 79 12.48 -1.19 -1.30
C ALA A 79 13.11 -0.50 -2.54
N THR A 80 13.11 -1.19 -3.68
CA THR A 80 13.86 -0.80 -4.88
C THR A 80 13.24 0.34 -5.69
N TRP A 81 12.14 0.92 -5.20
CA TRP A 81 11.39 1.96 -5.91
C TRP A 81 11.54 3.31 -5.22
N ASN A 82 11.57 4.36 -6.05
CA ASN A 82 11.74 5.72 -5.55
C ASN A 82 10.52 6.19 -4.75
N ALA A 83 10.80 6.92 -3.66
CA ALA A 83 9.77 7.55 -2.85
C ALA A 83 8.94 8.55 -3.67
N ARG A 84 7.61 8.46 -3.56
CA ARG A 84 6.69 9.22 -4.41
C ARG A 84 5.27 9.29 -3.86
N GLU A 85 4.52 10.29 -4.32
CA GLU A 85 3.09 10.50 -4.14
C GLU A 85 2.37 10.57 -5.50
N GLY A 86 1.05 10.47 -5.47
CA GLY A 86 0.19 10.67 -6.65
C GLY A 86 0.33 9.59 -7.72
N HIS A 87 0.94 8.45 -7.38
CA HIS A 87 0.99 7.27 -8.24
C HIS A 87 -0.30 6.46 -8.10
N THR A 88 -0.65 5.70 -9.13
CA THR A 88 -1.69 4.68 -9.03
C THR A 88 -1.07 3.35 -8.61
N ALA A 89 -1.84 2.50 -7.95
CA ALA A 89 -1.44 1.12 -7.69
C ALA A 89 -2.59 0.15 -7.94
N THR A 90 -2.25 -1.10 -8.29
CA THR A 90 -3.22 -2.20 -8.41
C THR A 90 -2.55 -3.54 -8.16
N PHE A 91 -3.30 -4.50 -7.60
CA PHE A 91 -2.84 -5.88 -7.49
C PHE A 91 -3.27 -6.69 -8.71
N VAL A 92 -2.30 -7.36 -9.33
CA VAL A 92 -2.53 -8.34 -10.40
C VAL A 92 -1.72 -9.59 -10.07
N ARG A 93 -2.42 -10.72 -9.84
CA ARG A 93 -1.81 -12.06 -9.67
C ARG A 93 -0.69 -12.10 -8.61
N GLY A 94 -0.95 -11.55 -7.42
CA GLY A 94 0.02 -11.54 -6.31
C GLY A 94 1.14 -10.49 -6.43
N ARG A 95 1.00 -9.55 -7.36
CA ARG A 95 1.96 -8.44 -7.51
C ARG A 95 1.23 -7.12 -7.48
N MET A 96 1.74 -6.19 -6.70
CA MET A 96 1.30 -4.80 -6.76
C MET A 96 2.11 -4.07 -7.82
N PHE A 97 1.44 -3.44 -8.76
CA PHE A 97 2.03 -2.56 -9.75
C PHE A 97 1.75 -1.12 -9.34
N ALA A 98 2.78 -0.32 -9.15
CA ALA A 98 2.69 1.12 -8.92
C ALA A 98 3.18 1.86 -10.16
N ILE A 99 2.38 2.80 -10.68
CA ILE A 99 2.65 3.48 -11.96
C ILE A 99 2.68 4.98 -11.74
N GLY A 100 3.74 5.61 -12.23
CA GLY A 100 3.88 7.06 -12.24
C GLY A 100 4.16 7.68 -10.87
N GLY A 101 3.65 8.89 -10.64
CA GLY A 101 3.82 9.66 -9.42
C GLY A 101 5.04 10.58 -9.40
N CYS A 102 5.14 11.41 -8.38
CA CYS A 102 6.18 12.42 -8.23
C CYS A 102 6.66 12.53 -6.77
N GLN A 103 7.79 13.18 -6.56
CA GLN A 103 8.35 13.48 -5.25
C GLN A 103 8.20 14.97 -4.95
N LEU A 104 7.02 15.39 -4.46
CA LEU A 104 6.70 16.78 -4.10
C LEU A 104 7.14 17.81 -5.18
N GLY A 105 6.84 17.51 -6.45
CA GLY A 105 7.19 18.38 -7.59
C GLY A 105 8.67 18.40 -8.01
N THR A 106 9.57 17.75 -7.27
CA THR A 106 11.01 17.75 -7.59
C THR A 106 11.38 16.78 -8.71
N ARG A 107 10.76 15.59 -8.71
CA ARG A 107 11.00 14.54 -9.70
C ARG A 107 9.72 13.75 -9.94
N CYS A 108 9.35 13.59 -11.21
CA CYS A 108 8.26 12.71 -11.61
C CYS A 108 8.81 11.48 -12.30
N TYR A 109 8.07 10.39 -12.17
CA TYR A 109 8.44 9.10 -12.70
C TYR A 109 7.39 8.67 -13.73
N GLY A 110 7.84 8.06 -14.82
CA GLY A 110 7.00 7.35 -15.79
C GLY A 110 7.28 5.86 -15.79
N ASP A 111 7.88 5.35 -14.71
CA ASP A 111 8.22 3.94 -14.52
C ASP A 111 7.03 3.14 -13.99
N VAL A 112 7.23 1.82 -13.96
CA VAL A 112 6.36 0.86 -13.29
C VAL A 112 7.19 0.18 -12.23
N ALA A 113 6.83 0.37 -10.97
CA ALA A 113 7.40 -0.38 -9.85
C ALA A 113 6.54 -1.60 -9.57
N VAL A 114 7.18 -2.75 -9.34
CA VAL A 114 6.50 -4.01 -9.02
C VAL A 114 6.91 -4.46 -7.64
N LEU A 115 5.93 -4.77 -6.80
CA LEU A 115 6.15 -5.28 -5.46
C LEU A 115 5.46 -6.65 -5.35
N ASP A 116 6.25 -7.69 -5.13
CA ASP A 116 5.70 -9.03 -4.90
C ASP A 116 5.05 -9.08 -3.51
N SER A 117 3.80 -9.55 -3.44
CA SER A 117 3.28 -9.99 -2.17
C SER A 117 4.01 -11.28 -1.83
N SER A 118 4.74 -11.33 -0.72
CA SER A 118 5.36 -12.57 -0.21
C SER A 118 4.35 -13.64 0.20
N GLU A 119 3.08 -13.52 -0.23
CA GLU A 119 2.07 -14.54 -0.04
C GLU A 119 2.42 -15.74 -0.93
N PRO A 120 2.58 -16.94 -0.34
CA PRO A 120 2.68 -18.15 -1.13
C PRO A 120 1.43 -18.29 -2.00
N CYS A 121 1.58 -18.72 -3.25
CA CYS A 121 0.41 -18.79 -4.14
C CYS A 121 -0.73 -19.57 -3.46
N PRO A 122 -1.98 -19.10 -3.56
CA PRO A 122 -3.12 -20.00 -3.39
C PRO A 122 -2.93 -21.19 -4.33
N ALA A 123 -3.22 -22.41 -3.87
CA ALA A 123 -2.92 -23.67 -4.57
C ALA A 123 -3.41 -23.77 -6.04
N ALA A 124 -4.23 -22.82 -6.51
CA ALA A 124 -4.73 -22.76 -7.88
C ALA A 124 -4.55 -21.40 -8.58
N CYS A 125 -3.79 -20.44 -8.04
CA CYS A 125 -3.65 -19.09 -8.63
C CYS A 125 -5.00 -18.45 -9.03
N GLY A 126 -6.04 -18.68 -8.22
CA GLY A 126 -7.41 -18.24 -8.51
C GLY A 126 -8.03 -18.83 -9.80
N GLY A 127 -7.53 -19.97 -10.29
CA GLY A 127 -8.01 -20.64 -11.52
C GLY A 127 -7.38 -20.14 -12.82
N HIS A 128 -6.35 -19.29 -12.76
CA HIS A 128 -5.81 -18.58 -13.93
C HIS A 128 -4.31 -18.79 -14.18
N GLY A 129 -3.69 -19.80 -13.58
CA GLY A 129 -2.26 -20.10 -13.79
C GLY A 129 -1.74 -21.21 -12.89
N ASP A 130 -0.46 -21.53 -13.08
CA ASP A 130 0.28 -22.47 -12.25
C ASP A 130 1.16 -21.72 -11.26
N CYS A 131 1.21 -22.21 -10.01
CA CYS A 131 2.15 -21.66 -9.05
C CYS A 131 3.57 -22.18 -9.34
N VAL A 132 4.51 -21.27 -9.52
CA VAL A 132 5.92 -21.58 -9.72
C VAL A 132 6.65 -21.43 -8.39
N ASN A 133 7.30 -22.50 -7.94
CA ASN A 133 8.13 -22.53 -6.73
C ASN A 133 7.45 -22.06 -5.43
N ALA A 134 6.12 -22.11 -5.34
CA ALA A 134 5.34 -21.55 -4.23
C ALA A 134 5.48 -20.02 -4.05
N GLU A 135 6.09 -19.31 -4.99
CA GLU A 135 6.45 -17.89 -4.85
C GLU A 135 5.58 -16.97 -5.73
N PHE A 136 5.19 -17.39 -6.94
CA PHE A 136 4.38 -16.55 -7.81
C PHE A 136 3.54 -17.34 -8.82
N CYS A 137 2.43 -16.73 -9.23
CA CYS A 137 1.55 -17.27 -10.26
C CYS A 137 2.07 -16.91 -11.65
N ARG A 138 2.31 -17.94 -12.47
CA ARG A 138 2.61 -17.81 -13.90
C ARG A 138 1.38 -18.21 -14.70
N CYS A 139 1.13 -17.48 -15.79
CA CYS A 139 -0.01 -17.69 -16.65
C CYS A 139 0.37 -18.29 -17.99
#